data_AF-A0A8H7PEY8-F1
#
_entry.id   AF-A0A8H7PEY8-F1
#
_cell.length_a   1.000
_cell.length_b   1.000
_cell.length_c   1.000
_cell.angle_alpha   90.00
_cell.angle_beta   90.00
_cell.angle_gamma   90.00
#
_symmetry.space_group_name_H-M   'P 1'
#
loop_
_entity.id
_entity.type
_entity.pdbx_description
1 polymer ?
#
loop_
_entity_poly.entity_id
_entity_poly.type
_entity_poly.pdbx_seq_one_letter_code
_entity_poly.pdbx_strand_id
1 'polypeptide(L)'
;MSGRLIAQILVSVGTVVGRAFVAAYKQAAANAAQGGGAAGRAGTKASAADALTRKTGLTMDEACQILNVTREAELAEVAKHYDHLFKVNDSSAGGSFYLQSKVVRAKERFELERAEQLKEKAEAEAPKNDQQQPPPNGSA
;
A
#
# COMPACT_ATOMS: atom_id res chain seq x y z
N MET A 1 -13.46 -23.77 52.94
CA MET A 1 -12.46 -22.72 52.67
C MET A 1 -11.98 -22.68 51.22
N SER A 2 -12.08 -23.76 50.43
CA SER A 2 -11.47 -23.88 49.09
C SER A 2 -12.21 -23.19 47.93
N GLY A 3 -13.53 -22.99 48.03
CA GLY A 3 -14.32 -22.34 46.96
C GLY A 3 -14.07 -20.82 46.82
N ARG A 4 -13.71 -20.14 47.92
CA ARG A 4 -13.38 -18.71 47.91
C ARG A 4 -12.07 -18.42 47.17
N LEU A 5 -11.09 -19.32 47.29
CA LEU A 5 -9.79 -19.18 46.61
C LEU A 5 -9.94 -19.39 45.08
N ILE A 6 -10.71 -20.40 44.67
CA ILE A 6 -10.99 -20.67 43.25
C ILE A 6 -11.75 -19.50 42.62
N ALA A 7 -12.76 -18.96 43.31
CA ALA A 7 -13.52 -17.80 42.84
C ALA A 7 -12.65 -16.54 42.70
N GLN A 8 -11.74 -16.29 43.65
CA GLN A 8 -10.80 -15.16 43.57
C GLN A 8 -9.83 -15.30 42.40
N ILE A 9 -9.29 -16.49 42.17
CA ILE A 9 -8.39 -16.76 41.03
C ILE A 9 -9.12 -16.55 39.69
N LEU A 10 -10.34 -17.09 39.55
CA LEU A 10 -11.14 -16.93 38.33
C LEU A 10 -11.50 -15.47 38.04
N VAL A 11 -11.89 -14.71 39.06
CA VAL A 11 -12.24 -13.28 38.91
C VAL A 11 -11.00 -12.45 38.59
N SER A 12 -9.85 -12.73 39.20
CA SER A 12 -8.60 -12.02 38.92
C SER A 12 -8.09 -12.29 37.50
N VAL A 13 -8.16 -13.53 37.01
CA VAL A 13 -7.74 -13.87 35.64
C VAL A 13 -8.71 -13.27 34.60
N GLY A 14 -10.02 -13.35 34.84
CA GLY A 14 -11.02 -12.80 33.91
C GLY A 14 -10.98 -11.28 33.77
N THR A 15 -10.71 -10.56 34.87
CA THR A 15 -10.66 -9.08 34.86
C THR A 15 -9.43 -8.53 34.13
N VAL A 16 -8.28 -9.22 34.20
CA VAL A 16 -7.06 -8.84 33.48
C VAL A 16 -7.23 -9.07 31.98
N VAL A 17 -7.72 -10.26 31.60
CA VAL A 17 -7.94 -10.62 30.18
C VAL A 17 -9.02 -9.73 29.55
N GLY A 18 -10.14 -9.52 30.24
CA GLY A 18 -11.21 -8.65 29.76
C GLY A 18 -10.77 -7.19 29.55
N ARG A 19 -9.96 -6.63 30.47
CA ARG A 19 -9.41 -5.28 30.31
C ARG A 19 -8.44 -5.16 29.15
N ALA A 20 -7.62 -6.19 28.90
CA ALA A 20 -6.71 -6.23 27.76
C ALA A 20 -7.47 -6.29 26.42
N PHE A 21 -8.53 -7.11 26.32
CA PHE A 21 -9.38 -7.16 25.13
C PHE A 21 -10.10 -5.83 24.87
N VAL A 22 -10.65 -5.19 25.91
CA VAL A 22 -11.30 -3.88 25.76
C VAL A 22 -10.30 -2.78 25.39
N ALA A 23 -9.11 -2.78 25.98
CA ALA A 23 -8.05 -1.85 25.63
C ALA A 23 -7.57 -2.05 24.18
N ALA A 24 -7.33 -3.29 23.77
CA ALA A 24 -6.98 -3.64 22.39
C ALA A 24 -8.12 -3.31 21.42
N TYR A 25 -9.38 -3.52 21.79
CA TYR A 25 -10.53 -3.13 20.97
C TYR A 25 -10.65 -1.61 20.84
N LYS A 26 -10.49 -0.86 21.93
CA LYS A 26 -10.48 0.61 21.88
C LYS A 26 -9.29 1.14 21.10
N GLN A 27 -8.14 0.50 21.20
CA GLN A 27 -6.95 0.85 20.44
C GLN A 27 -7.13 0.53 18.95
N ALA A 28 -7.71 -0.63 18.60
CA ALA A 28 -8.08 -0.98 17.23
C ALA A 28 -9.16 -0.06 16.67
N ALA A 29 -10.16 0.32 17.47
CA ALA A 29 -11.22 1.24 17.07
C ALA A 29 -10.71 2.68 16.92
N ALA A 30 -9.83 3.15 17.81
CA ALA A 30 -9.15 4.44 17.68
C ALA A 30 -8.23 4.46 16.47
N ASN A 31 -7.49 3.39 16.23
CA ASN A 31 -6.70 3.18 15.03
C ASN A 31 -7.58 3.14 13.76
N ALA A 32 -8.77 2.53 13.81
CA ALA A 32 -9.73 2.55 12.70
C ALA A 32 -10.32 3.95 12.47
N ALA A 33 -10.60 4.70 13.53
CA ALA A 33 -11.14 6.06 13.47
C ALA A 33 -10.09 7.11 13.07
N GLN A 34 -8.81 6.88 13.36
CA GLN A 34 -7.69 7.74 13.00
C GLN A 34 -6.95 7.29 11.72
N GLY A 35 -7.41 6.24 11.04
CA GLY A 35 -6.83 5.76 9.77
C GLY A 35 -5.52 4.95 9.90
N GLY A 36 -5.21 4.45 11.10
CA GLY A 36 -3.98 3.74 11.46
C GLY A 36 -4.11 2.22 11.40
N GLY A 37 -4.13 1.65 10.20
CA GLY A 37 -3.86 0.23 9.98
C GLY A 37 -3.72 -0.01 8.50
N ALA A 38 -2.67 -0.72 8.08
CA ALA A 38 -2.21 -0.90 6.69
C ALA A 38 -3.23 -1.53 5.70
N ALA A 39 -4.51 -1.61 6.05
CA ALA A 39 -5.62 -2.07 5.23
C ALA A 39 -6.91 -1.21 5.36
N GLY A 40 -6.87 -0.05 6.04
CA GLY A 40 -8.06 0.71 6.47
C GLY A 40 -8.41 1.97 5.67
N ARG A 41 -7.85 2.20 4.47
CA ARG A 41 -8.29 3.30 3.59
C ARG A 41 -9.52 2.89 2.78
N ALA A 42 -10.64 2.69 3.47
CA ALA A 42 -11.96 2.51 2.87
C ALA A 42 -12.89 3.59 3.41
N GLY A 43 -12.77 4.81 2.88
CA GLY A 43 -13.65 5.91 3.29
C GLY A 43 -13.51 7.21 2.51
N THR A 44 -12.40 7.45 1.81
CA THR A 44 -12.26 8.66 0.98
C THR A 44 -11.29 8.35 -0.15
N LYS A 45 -11.82 8.22 -1.38
CA LYS A 45 -11.08 8.03 -2.66
C LYS A 45 -9.88 7.07 -2.56
N ALA A 46 -10.05 5.81 -2.94
CA ALA A 46 -8.93 4.88 -3.07
C ALA A 46 -7.82 5.54 -3.91
N SER A 47 -6.69 5.86 -3.28
CA SER A 47 -5.55 6.46 -3.97
C SER A 47 -5.07 5.48 -5.05
N ALA A 48 -4.57 5.99 -6.18
CA ALA A 48 -3.98 5.16 -7.24
C ALA A 48 -2.94 4.18 -6.65
N ALA A 49 -2.14 4.64 -5.67
CA ALA A 49 -1.19 3.81 -4.95
C ALA A 49 -1.81 2.63 -4.18
N ASP A 50 -2.99 2.81 -3.57
CA ASP A 50 -3.71 1.73 -2.87
C ASP A 50 -4.27 0.71 -3.87
N ALA A 51 -4.73 1.17 -5.04
CA ALA A 51 -5.22 0.29 -6.10
C ALA A 51 -4.09 -0.55 -6.70
N LEU A 52 -2.92 0.05 -6.96
CA LEU A 52 -1.75 -0.65 -7.48
C LEU A 52 -1.18 -1.68 -6.50
N THR A 53 -1.18 -1.35 -5.21
CA THR A 53 -0.77 -2.29 -4.15
C THR A 53 -1.70 -3.50 -4.09
N ARG A 54 -3.02 -3.30 -4.22
CA ARG A 54 -3.97 -4.43 -4.29
C ARG A 54 -3.79 -5.31 -5.53
N LYS A 55 -3.38 -4.73 -6.67
CA LYS A 55 -3.17 -5.48 -7.93
C LYS A 55 -1.92 -6.37 -7.89
N THR A 56 -0.85 -5.85 -7.33
CA THR A 56 0.47 -6.52 -7.35
C THR A 56 0.78 -7.28 -6.06
N GLY A 57 0.06 -6.99 -4.97
CA GLY A 57 0.32 -7.53 -3.65
C GLY A 57 1.61 -7.01 -3.02
N LEU A 58 2.13 -5.89 -3.52
CA LEU A 58 3.38 -5.25 -3.07
C LEU A 58 3.22 -3.74 -3.04
N THR A 59 3.78 -3.12 -2.01
CA THR A 59 3.94 -1.65 -1.95
C THR A 59 5.09 -1.21 -2.87
N MET A 60 5.11 0.08 -3.21
CA MET A 60 6.21 0.64 -4.02
C MET A 60 7.56 0.52 -3.29
N ASP A 61 7.59 0.67 -1.97
CA ASP A 61 8.81 0.61 -1.18
C ASP A 61 9.36 -0.82 -1.11
N GLU A 62 8.48 -1.83 -1.02
CA GLU A 62 8.88 -3.24 -1.13
C GLU A 62 9.42 -3.56 -2.53
N ALA A 63 8.80 -3.02 -3.59
CA ALA A 63 9.29 -3.23 -4.95
C ALA A 63 10.71 -2.66 -5.13
N CYS A 64 10.96 -1.45 -4.62
CA CYS A 64 12.29 -0.83 -4.64
C CYS A 64 13.33 -1.66 -3.86
N GLN A 65 12.96 -2.19 -2.69
CA GLN A 65 13.83 -3.05 -1.89
C GLN A 65 14.15 -4.38 -2.59
N ILE A 66 13.14 -5.04 -3.17
CA ILE A 66 13.33 -6.31 -3.90
C ILE A 66 14.26 -6.11 -5.10
N LEU A 67 14.07 -5.02 -5.85
CA LEU A 67 14.88 -4.71 -7.03
C LEU A 67 16.22 -4.04 -6.68
N ASN A 68 16.44 -3.68 -5.41
CA ASN A 68 17.59 -2.93 -4.93
C ASN A 68 17.84 -1.64 -5.75
N VAL A 69 16.81 -0.81 -5.88
CA VAL A 69 16.84 0.48 -6.59
C VAL A 69 16.18 1.57 -5.76
N THR A 70 16.42 2.83 -6.10
CA THR A 70 15.69 3.96 -5.50
C THR A 70 14.35 4.19 -6.20
N ARG A 71 13.46 4.98 -5.58
CA ARG A 71 12.15 5.30 -6.17
C ARG A 71 12.27 6.18 -7.42
N GLU A 72 13.37 6.92 -7.53
CA GLU A 72 13.70 7.80 -8.65
C GLU A 72 14.35 7.06 -9.82
N ALA A 73 14.74 5.79 -9.64
CA ALA A 73 15.49 5.01 -10.61
C ALA A 73 14.86 4.99 -12.02
N GLU A 74 15.73 5.04 -13.03
CA GLU A 74 15.30 4.97 -14.42
C GLU A 74 14.84 3.55 -14.79
N LEU A 75 13.93 3.44 -15.76
CA LEU A 75 13.44 2.14 -16.24
C LEU A 75 14.57 1.22 -16.73
N ALA A 76 15.66 1.78 -17.26
CA ALA A 76 16.82 1.03 -17.70
C ALA A 76 17.58 0.37 -16.52
N GLU A 77 17.72 1.09 -15.41
CA GLU A 77 18.34 0.55 -14.19
C GLU A 77 17.49 -0.56 -13.58
N VAL A 78 16.17 -0.34 -13.50
CA VAL A 78 15.20 -1.34 -13.05
C VAL A 78 15.25 -2.60 -13.90
N ALA A 79 15.29 -2.46 -15.23
CA ALA A 79 15.39 -3.60 -16.15
C ALA A 79 16.68 -4.40 -15.93
N LYS A 80 17.82 -3.72 -15.77
CA LYS A 80 19.11 -4.38 -15.50
C LYS A 80 19.09 -5.17 -14.19
N HIS A 81 18.54 -4.58 -13.12
CA HIS A 81 18.45 -5.25 -11.82
C HIS A 81 17.47 -6.42 -11.87
N TYR A 82 16.32 -6.24 -12.53
CA TYR A 82 15.36 -7.29 -12.79
C TYR A 82 16.00 -8.48 -13.52
N ASP A 83 16.69 -8.24 -14.65
CA ASP A 83 17.27 -9.31 -15.46
C ASP A 83 18.30 -10.13 -14.66
N HIS A 84 19.14 -9.44 -13.87
CA HIS A 84 20.09 -10.10 -12.98
C HIS A 84 19.36 -10.95 -11.92
N LEU A 85 18.44 -10.35 -11.17
CA LEU A 85 17.72 -11.01 -10.07
C LEU A 85 16.85 -12.17 -10.58
N PHE A 86 16.19 -12.01 -11.72
CA PHE A 86 15.36 -13.02 -12.33
C PHE A 86 16.20 -14.24 -12.75
N LYS A 87 17.37 -14.01 -13.35
CA LYS A 87 18.28 -15.06 -13.80
C LYS A 87 18.89 -15.84 -12.63
N VAL A 88 19.37 -15.16 -11.59
CA VAL A 88 20.00 -15.84 -10.44
C VAL A 88 18.98 -16.59 -9.58
N ASN A 89 17.70 -16.23 -9.65
CA ASN A 89 16.61 -16.92 -8.95
C ASN A 89 15.85 -17.92 -9.84
N ASP A 90 16.33 -18.22 -11.05
CA ASP A 90 15.68 -19.18 -11.95
C ASP A 90 15.49 -20.55 -11.27
N SER A 91 14.24 -20.97 -11.14
CA SER A 91 13.88 -22.25 -10.51
C SER A 91 14.45 -23.46 -11.24
N SER A 92 14.68 -23.35 -12.55
CA SER A 92 15.29 -24.41 -13.36
C SER A 92 16.79 -24.58 -13.06
N ALA A 93 17.42 -23.53 -12.51
CA ALA A 93 18.84 -23.51 -12.15
C ALA A 93 19.07 -23.66 -10.63
N GLY A 94 18.08 -24.16 -9.89
CA GLY A 94 18.16 -24.34 -8.43
C GLY A 94 17.81 -23.09 -7.60
N GLY A 95 17.28 -22.04 -8.25
CA GLY A 95 16.70 -20.90 -7.58
C GLY A 95 15.31 -21.17 -6.99
N SER A 96 14.71 -20.16 -6.37
CA SER A 96 13.37 -20.26 -5.78
C SER A 96 12.33 -19.63 -6.70
N PHE A 97 11.35 -20.42 -7.15
CA PHE A 97 10.21 -19.92 -7.91
C PHE A 97 9.46 -18.80 -7.17
N TYR A 98 9.39 -18.87 -5.83
CA TYR A 98 8.76 -17.82 -5.03
C TYR A 98 9.55 -16.50 -5.12
N LEU A 99 10.88 -16.56 -4.99
CA LEU A 99 11.72 -15.37 -5.09
C LEU A 99 11.69 -14.78 -6.51
N GLN A 100 11.78 -15.62 -7.53
CA GLN A 100 11.63 -15.20 -8.93
C GLN A 100 10.27 -14.54 -9.17
N SER A 101 9.18 -15.11 -8.64
CA SER A 101 7.85 -14.51 -8.72
C SER A 101 7.78 -13.15 -8.02
N LYS A 102 8.44 -12.97 -6.87
CA LYS A 102 8.51 -11.68 -6.17
C LYS A 102 9.28 -10.63 -6.97
N VAL A 103 10.35 -11.01 -7.66
CA VAL A 103 11.10 -10.12 -8.56
C VAL A 103 10.22 -9.65 -9.72
N VAL A 104 9.43 -10.55 -10.32
CA VAL A 104 8.46 -10.20 -11.38
C VAL A 104 7.42 -9.20 -10.86
N ARG A 105 6.82 -9.49 -9.70
CA ARG A 105 5.79 -8.62 -9.10
C ARG A 105 6.35 -7.24 -8.73
N ALA A 106 7.59 -7.17 -8.27
CA ALA A 106 8.26 -5.90 -7.97
C ALA A 106 8.43 -5.05 -9.23
N LYS A 107 8.86 -5.66 -10.35
CA LYS A 107 8.94 -4.97 -11.64
C LYS A 107 7.59 -4.44 -12.10
N GLU A 108 6.55 -5.28 -12.08
CA GLU A 108 5.18 -4.88 -12.43
C GLU A 108 4.71 -3.68 -11.60
N ARG A 109 4.96 -3.69 -10.29
CA ARG A 109 4.58 -2.59 -9.40
C ARG A 109 5.27 -1.28 -9.76
N PHE A 110 6.57 -1.34 -10.06
CA PHE A 110 7.36 -0.16 -10.42
C PHE A 110 6.91 0.43 -11.77
N GLU A 111 6.70 -0.43 -12.78
CA GLU A 111 6.23 0.00 -14.10
C GLU A 111 4.84 0.64 -14.03
N LEU A 112 3.93 0.06 -13.24
CA LEU A 112 2.60 0.64 -13.03
C LEU A 112 2.66 2.00 -12.33
N GLU A 113 3.53 2.18 -11.33
CA GLU A 113 3.73 3.48 -10.69
C GLU A 113 4.19 4.53 -11.70
N ARG A 114 5.18 4.17 -12.53
CA ARG A 114 5.75 5.09 -13.52
C ARG A 114 4.73 5.43 -14.61
N ALA A 115 3.92 4.47 -15.02
CA ALA A 115 2.83 4.68 -15.97
C ALA A 115 1.77 5.65 -15.43
N GLU A 116 1.35 5.51 -14.17
CA GLU A 116 0.40 6.45 -13.54
C GLU A 116 1.01 7.85 -13.41
N GLN A 117 2.29 7.98 -13.00
CA GLN A 117 2.98 9.28 -12.95
C GLN A 117 3.03 9.97 -14.32
N LEU A 118 3.23 9.21 -15.40
CA LEU A 118 3.24 9.76 -16.76
C LEU A 118 1.85 10.22 -17.19
N LYS A 119 0.79 9.48 -16.82
CA LYS A 119 -0.60 9.90 -17.08
C LYS A 119 -0.94 11.17 -16.32
N GLU A 120 -0.61 11.24 -15.03
CA GLU A 120 -0.85 12.43 -14.19
C GLU A 120 -0.14 13.67 -14.76
N LYS A 121 1.10 13.51 -15.24
CA LYS A 121 1.84 14.59 -15.93
C LYS A 121 1.17 15.01 -17.23
N ALA A 122 0.74 14.06 -18.05
CA ALA A 122 0.05 14.36 -19.31
C ALA A 122 -1.30 15.05 -19.11
N GLU A 123 -2.05 14.68 -18.06
CA GLU A 123 -3.30 15.33 -17.68
C GLU A 123 -3.10 16.73 -17.09
N ALA A 124 -2.00 16.95 -16.36
CA ALA A 124 -1.64 18.26 -15.82
C ALA A 124 -1.19 19.25 -16.90
N GLU A 125 -0.62 18.76 -18.00
CA GLU A 125 -0.14 19.56 -19.14
C GLU A 125 -1.20 19.78 -20.24
N ALA A 126 -2.39 19.18 -20.11
CA ALA A 126 -3.49 19.45 -21.04
C ALA A 126 -3.99 20.90 -20.91
N PRO A 127 -4.11 21.68 -22.00
CA PRO A 127 -4.53 23.07 -21.92
C PRO A 127 -5.95 23.15 -21.37
N LYS A 128 -6.13 23.84 -20.25
CA LYS A 128 -7.44 24.30 -19.79
C LYS A 128 -7.97 25.22 -20.87
N ASN A 129 -8.94 24.74 -21.66
CA ASN A 129 -9.62 25.55 -22.66
C ASN A 129 -10.45 26.61 -21.93
N ASP A 130 -9.86 27.79 -21.71
CA ASP A 130 -10.53 29.00 -21.23
C ASP A 130 -11.47 29.52 -22.31
N GLN A 131 -12.67 28.93 -22.40
CA GLN A 131 -13.79 29.59 -23.08
C GLN A 131 -15.10 29.33 -22.32
N GLN A 132 -15.46 30.29 -21.48
CA GLN A 132 -16.84 30.80 -21.43
C GLN A 132 -16.84 32.20 -20.77
N GLN A 133 -16.40 33.23 -21.52
CA GLN A 133 -16.85 34.59 -21.22
C GLN A 133 -18.29 34.71 -21.77
N PRO A 134 -19.31 34.97 -20.93
CA PRO A 134 -20.59 35.44 -21.48
C PRO A 134 -20.38 36.84 -22.08
N PRO A 135 -21.03 37.16 -23.22
CA PRO A 135 -20.84 38.45 -23.88
C PRO A 135 -21.30 39.60 -22.98
N PRO A 136 -20.64 40.78 -23.06
CA PRO A 136 -21.13 41.97 -22.38
C PRO A 136 -22.39 42.45 -23.11
N ASN A 137 -23.57 42.26 -22.51
CA ASN A 137 -24.74 43.01 -22.94
C ASN A 137 -24.60 44.45 -22.46
N GLY A 138 -23.95 45.25 -23.31
CA GLY A 138 -24.04 46.70 -23.29
C GLY A 138 -25.26 47.17 -24.09
N SER A 139 -25.96 48.12 -23.48
CA SER A 139 -26.61 49.28 -24.11
C SER A 139 -28.12 49.25 -24.39
N ALA A 140 -28.72 50.33 -23.87
CA ALA A 140 -29.93 51.06 -24.24
C ALA A 140 -31.25 50.67 -23.55
#